data_AF-A0A9D4Z7R5-F1
#
_entry.id   AF-A0A9D4Z7R5-F1
#
_cell.length_a   1.000
_cell.length_b   1.000
_cell.length_c   1.000
_cell.angle_alpha   90.00
_cell.angle_beta   90.00
_cell.angle_gamma   90.00
#
_symmetry.space_group_name_H-M   'P 1'
#
loop_
_entity.id
_entity.type
_entity.pdbx_description
1 polymer ?
#
loop_
_entity_poly.entity_id
_entity_poly.type
_entity_poly.pdbx_seq_one_letter_code
_entity_poly.pdbx_strand_id
1 'polypeptide(L)'
;MALLRGLQADGSNLIVDWVQKNKVQVMVVVGICTDVCVLDFVVTVLSARNHGILSPLEEVVVYSKACATYDLPVEVAKGIDGALAHPQDAAHYLGLYMAKSRGAVVADSITFPEANSHL
;
A
#
# COMPACT_ATOMS: atom_id res chain seq x y z
N MET A 1 8.83 -1.24 -0.94
CA MET A 1 10.05 -0.62 -0.32
C MET A 1 9.89 0.83 0.20
N ALA A 2 8.69 1.29 0.62
CA ALA A 2 8.50 2.67 1.10
C ALA A 2 8.94 2.89 2.56
N LEU A 3 8.79 1.90 3.44
CA LEU A 3 9.21 2.01 4.85
C LEU A 3 10.74 2.03 5.03
N LEU A 4 11.50 1.36 4.16
CA LEU A 4 12.98 1.41 4.20
C LEU A 4 13.54 2.79 3.79
N ARG A 5 12.90 3.49 2.86
CA ARG A 5 13.31 4.86 2.48
C ARG A 5 12.94 5.92 3.53
N GLY A 6 12.10 5.57 4.50
CA GLY A 6 11.72 6.47 5.59
C GLY A 6 12.73 6.50 6.75
N LEU A 7 13.76 5.65 6.76
CA LEU A 7 14.74 5.60 7.85
C LEU A 7 15.61 6.86 7.85
N GLN A 8 15.65 7.55 8.99
CA GLN A 8 16.42 8.76 9.20
C GLN A 8 17.77 8.46 9.87
N ALA A 9 18.69 9.43 9.86
CA ALA A 9 20.03 9.27 10.40
C ALA A 9 20.06 9.00 11.92
N ASP A 10 19.03 9.43 12.64
CA ASP A 10 18.85 9.19 14.08
C ASP A 10 18.16 7.84 14.39
N GLY A 11 17.85 7.04 13.37
CA GLY A 11 17.19 5.74 13.50
C GLY A 11 15.66 5.81 13.59
N SER A 12 15.05 7.00 13.57
CA SER A 12 13.60 7.16 13.47
C SER A 12 13.09 6.86 12.05
N ASN A 13 11.77 6.78 11.89
CA ASN A 13 11.15 6.54 10.59
C ASN A 13 10.12 7.61 10.27
N LEU A 14 10.28 8.29 9.13
CA LEU A 14 9.45 9.42 8.71
C LEU A 14 7.95 9.09 8.69
N ILE A 15 7.57 7.87 8.28
CA ILE A 15 6.16 7.47 8.21
C ILE A 15 5.60 7.25 9.62
N VAL A 16 6.40 6.64 10.50
CA VAL A 16 6.02 6.43 11.90
C VAL A 16 5.82 7.77 12.59
N ASP A 17 6.78 8.68 12.45
CA ASP A 17 6.73 10.02 13.04
C ASP A 17 5.51 10.80 12.52
N TRP A 18 5.25 10.71 11.21
CA TRP A 18 4.09 11.36 10.59
C TRP A 18 2.76 10.81 11.13
N VAL A 19 2.61 9.49 11.26
CA VAL A 19 1.42 8.85 11.83
C VAL A 19 1.20 9.31 13.27
N GLN A 20 2.25 9.26 14.09
CA GLN A 20 2.18 9.60 15.53
C GLN A 20 1.91 11.09 15.76
N LYS A 21 2.53 11.95 14.96
CA LYS A 21 2.36 13.41 15.01
C LYS A 21 0.96 13.85 14.59
N ASN A 22 0.45 13.28 13.50
CA ASN A 22 -0.84 13.67 12.93
C ASN A 22 -2.02 12.81 13.43
N LYS A 23 -1.76 11.87 14.35
CA LYS A 23 -2.77 10.97 14.92
C LYS A 23 -3.58 10.25 13.85
N VAL A 24 -2.89 9.76 12.82
CA VAL A 24 -3.52 9.08 11.68
C VAL A 24 -4.13 7.77 12.14
N GLN A 25 -5.46 7.66 12.07
CA GLN A 25 -6.22 6.46 12.43
C GLN A 25 -6.54 5.57 11.22
N VAL A 26 -6.75 6.19 10.05
CA VAL A 26 -7.07 5.49 8.80
C VAL A 26 -6.08 5.90 7.73
N MET A 27 -5.42 4.93 7.11
CA MET A 27 -4.48 5.13 6.00
C MET A 27 -5.05 4.55 4.71
N VAL A 28 -5.39 5.43 3.76
CA VAL A 28 -5.80 5.00 2.41
C VAL A 28 -4.57 4.92 1.51
N VAL A 29 -4.39 3.77 0.87
CA VAL A 29 -3.26 3.42 0.01
C VAL A 29 -3.75 3.26 -1.42
N VAL A 30 -3.02 3.90 -2.34
CA VAL A 30 -3.23 3.88 -3.79
C VAL A 30 -1.89 3.76 -4.52
N GLY A 31 -1.88 3.36 -5.79
CA GLY A 31 -0.69 3.42 -6.63
C GLY A 31 -0.43 2.21 -7.52
N ILE A 32 0.83 2.08 -7.96
CA ILE A 32 1.31 1.07 -8.89
C ILE A 32 2.71 0.60 -8.46
N CYS A 33 3.05 -0.69 -8.46
CA CYS A 33 2.24 -1.86 -8.83
C CYS A 33 1.42 -2.39 -7.64
N THR A 34 0.21 -2.86 -7.91
CA THR A 34 -0.73 -3.36 -6.87
C THR A 34 -0.15 -4.52 -6.08
N ASP A 35 0.48 -5.45 -6.78
CA ASP A 35 1.02 -6.71 -6.26
C ASP A 35 2.48 -6.64 -5.81
N VAL A 36 3.14 -5.49 -6.05
CA VAL A 36 4.54 -5.26 -5.65
C VAL A 36 4.63 -4.10 -4.67
N CYS A 37 4.70 -2.85 -5.17
CA CYS A 37 4.95 -1.68 -4.34
C CYS A 37 3.83 -1.39 -3.33
N VAL A 38 2.57 -1.49 -3.79
CA VAL A 38 1.40 -1.28 -2.94
C VAL A 38 1.29 -2.40 -1.91
N LEU A 39 1.37 -3.67 -2.35
CA LEU A 39 1.31 -4.82 -1.45
C LEU A 39 2.41 -4.77 -0.39
N ASP A 40 3.67 -4.57 -0.79
CA ASP A 40 4.82 -4.44 0.12
C ASP A 40 4.58 -3.38 1.19
N PHE A 41 4.10 -2.20 0.77
CA PHE A 41 3.84 -1.12 1.69
C PHE A 41 2.73 -1.50 2.68
N VAL A 42 1.60 -1.99 2.17
CA VAL A 42 0.44 -2.39 2.98
C VAL A 42 0.83 -3.45 4.01
N VAL A 43 1.51 -4.53 3.61
CA VAL A 43 1.88 -5.59 4.55
C VAL A 43 2.90 -5.13 5.58
N THR A 44 3.80 -4.22 5.21
CA THR A 44 4.78 -3.67 6.15
C THR A 44 4.13 -2.71 7.14
N VAL A 45 3.21 -1.84 6.70
CA VAL A 45 2.42 -0.97 7.58
C VAL A 45 1.56 -1.79 8.53
N LEU A 46 0.85 -2.80 8.03
CA LEU A 46 0.06 -3.71 8.85
C LEU A 46 0.94 -4.43 9.90
N SER A 47 2.11 -4.90 9.51
CA SER A 47 3.07 -5.50 10.44
C SER A 47 3.49 -4.52 11.52
N ALA A 48 3.89 -3.30 11.16
CA ALA A 48 4.30 -2.28 12.13
C ALA A 48 3.15 -1.85 13.05
N ARG A 49 1.93 -1.72 12.53
CA ARG A 49 0.71 -1.50 13.31
C ARG A 49 0.48 -2.62 14.32
N ASN A 50 0.55 -3.87 13.87
CA ASN A 50 0.31 -5.03 14.73
C ASN A 50 1.36 -5.16 15.86
N HIS A 51 2.56 -4.60 15.67
CA HIS A 51 3.59 -4.48 16.72
C HIS A 51 3.50 -3.20 17.56
N GLY A 52 2.45 -2.39 17.38
CA GLY A 52 2.24 -1.15 18.15
C GLY A 52 3.13 0.03 17.74
N ILE A 53 3.96 -0.12 16.70
CA ILE A 53 4.90 0.93 16.24
C ILE A 53 4.14 2.12 15.65
N LEU A 54 3.03 1.85 14.95
CA LEU A 54 2.22 2.85 14.24
C LEU A 54 0.99 3.35 15.02
N SER A 55 0.97 3.31 16.35
CA SER A 55 -0.15 3.87 17.12
C SER A 55 -0.35 5.38 16.80
N PRO A 56 -1.58 5.89 16.55
CA PRO A 56 -2.89 5.25 16.76
C PRO A 56 -3.53 4.69 15.47
N LEU A 57 -2.76 4.22 14.50
CA LEU A 57 -3.30 3.68 13.25
C LEU A 57 -4.16 2.43 13.52
N GLU A 58 -5.41 2.49 13.06
CA GLU A 58 -6.40 1.41 13.22
C GLU A 58 -6.59 0.68 11.90
N GLU A 59 -6.82 1.42 10.82
CA GLU A 59 -7.18 0.85 9.52
C GLU A 59 -6.17 1.18 8.42
N VAL A 60 -5.89 0.18 7.58
CA VAL A 60 -5.17 0.33 6.32
C VAL A 60 -6.12 -0.09 5.21
N VAL A 61 -6.46 0.87 4.34
CA VAL A 61 -7.42 0.68 3.25
C VAL A 61 -6.67 0.72 1.93
N VAL A 62 -6.80 -0.31 1.11
CA VAL A 62 -6.37 -0.30 -0.29
C VAL A 62 -7.55 0.14 -1.14
N TYR A 63 -7.46 1.30 -1.77
CA TYR A 63 -8.51 1.76 -2.68
C TYR A 63 -8.28 1.17 -4.07
N SER A 64 -8.96 0.06 -4.34
CA SER A 64 -8.74 -0.81 -5.50
C SER A 64 -8.85 -0.08 -6.85
N LYS A 65 -9.78 0.86 -6.99
CA LYS A 65 -9.97 1.63 -8.23
C LYS A 65 -8.85 2.61 -8.54
N ALA A 66 -8.03 2.96 -7.56
CA ALA A 66 -6.84 3.79 -7.73
C ALA A 66 -5.53 2.99 -7.62
N CYS A 67 -5.63 1.66 -7.71
CA CYS A 67 -4.49 0.77 -7.82
C CYS A 67 -4.43 0.14 -9.20
N ALA A 68 -3.22 -0.02 -9.73
CA ALA A 68 -2.99 -0.70 -11.00
C ALA A 68 -1.69 -1.51 -10.96
N THR A 69 -1.49 -2.39 -11.93
CA THR A 69 -0.22 -3.05 -12.22
C THR A 69 -0.05 -3.11 -13.74
N TYR A 70 0.95 -3.81 -14.27
CA TYR A 70 1.26 -3.85 -15.70
C TYR A 70 1.10 -5.25 -16.30
N ASP A 71 1.02 -5.33 -17.62
CA ASP A 71 1.10 -6.60 -18.35
C ASP A 71 2.50 -6.75 -18.96
N LEU A 72 3.15 -7.89 -18.73
CA LEU A 72 4.37 -8.29 -19.42
C LEU A 72 4.16 -9.66 -20.06
N PRO A 73 3.76 -9.72 -21.34
CA PRO A 73 3.55 -10.97 -22.04
C PRO A 73 4.79 -11.86 -22.05
N VAL A 74 4.57 -13.18 -22.08
CA VAL A 74 5.65 -14.18 -22.06
C VAL A 74 6.69 -13.95 -23.16
N GLU A 75 6.24 -13.63 -24.37
CA GLU A 75 7.17 -13.42 -25.50
C GLU A 75 8.03 -12.17 -25.34
N VAL A 76 7.51 -11.13 -24.67
CA VAL A 76 8.29 -9.93 -24.34
C VAL A 76 9.27 -10.24 -23.22
N ALA A 77 8.82 -10.94 -22.17
CA ALA A 77 9.66 -11.30 -21.02
C ALA A 77 10.88 -12.14 -21.44
N LYS A 78 10.72 -13.10 -22.38
CA LYS A 78 11.84 -13.90 -22.91
C LYS A 78 12.96 -13.07 -23.56
N GLY A 79 12.64 -11.86 -24.03
CA GLY A 79 13.60 -10.94 -24.66
C GLY A 79 14.34 -10.04 -23.67
N ILE A 80 14.00 -10.10 -22.37
CA ILE A 80 14.58 -9.23 -21.33
C ILE A 80 15.25 -10.14 -20.28
N ASP A 81 16.57 -10.04 -20.15
CA ASP A 81 17.31 -10.86 -19.20
C ASP A 81 16.81 -10.64 -17.76
N GLY A 82 16.52 -11.74 -17.06
CA GLY A 82 15.97 -11.74 -15.70
C GLY A 82 14.49 -11.35 -15.56
N ALA A 83 13.78 -11.03 -16.64
CA ALA A 83 12.35 -10.71 -16.55
C ALA A 83 11.47 -11.97 -16.42
N LEU A 84 10.37 -11.85 -15.67
CA LEU A 84 9.33 -12.85 -15.59
C LEU A 84 8.06 -12.33 -16.26
N ALA A 85 7.34 -13.21 -16.96
CA ALA A 85 6.03 -12.87 -17.49
C ALA A 85 5.11 -12.42 -16.33
N HIS A 86 4.35 -11.37 -16.58
CA HIS A 86 3.56 -10.71 -15.55
C HIS A 86 2.14 -10.42 -16.07
N PRO A 87 1.16 -11.31 -15.85
CA PRO A 87 -0.20 -11.12 -16.32
C PRO A 87 -0.93 -10.08 -15.48
N GLN A 88 -1.29 -8.93 -16.07
CA GLN A 88 -1.80 -7.77 -15.33
C GLN A 88 -3.01 -8.08 -14.45
N ASP A 89 -4.06 -8.68 -15.01
CA ASP A 89 -5.32 -8.92 -14.31
C ASP A 89 -5.15 -9.90 -13.14
N ALA A 90 -4.43 -11.00 -13.39
CA ALA A 90 -4.18 -12.00 -12.37
C ALA A 90 -3.27 -11.46 -11.26
N ALA A 91 -2.23 -10.71 -11.61
CA ALA A 91 -1.35 -10.06 -10.64
C ALA A 91 -2.10 -9.02 -9.81
N HIS A 92 -2.88 -8.14 -10.44
CA HIS A 92 -3.69 -7.14 -9.73
C HIS A 92 -4.66 -7.79 -8.73
N TYR A 93 -5.39 -8.82 -9.17
CA TYR A 93 -6.30 -9.57 -8.30
C TYR A 93 -5.57 -10.22 -7.12
N LEU A 94 -4.45 -10.89 -7.38
CA LEU A 94 -3.66 -11.53 -6.33
C LEU A 94 -3.08 -10.50 -5.35
N GLY A 95 -2.62 -9.35 -5.82
CA GLY A 95 -2.16 -8.26 -4.97
C GLY A 95 -3.25 -7.78 -4.00
N LEU A 96 -4.46 -7.53 -4.50
CA LEU A 96 -5.60 -7.15 -3.67
C LEU A 96 -6.02 -8.27 -2.70
N TYR A 97 -6.07 -9.51 -3.18
CA TYR A 97 -6.39 -10.68 -2.34
C TYR A 97 -5.39 -10.83 -1.19
N MET A 98 -4.09 -10.75 -1.48
CA MET A 98 -3.03 -10.84 -0.48
C MET A 98 -3.13 -9.69 0.53
N ALA A 99 -3.31 -8.45 0.08
CA ALA A 99 -3.51 -7.31 0.97
C ALA A 99 -4.68 -7.54 1.94
N LYS A 100 -5.85 -7.97 1.40
CA LYS A 100 -7.03 -8.29 2.22
C LYS A 100 -6.75 -9.41 3.22
N SER A 101 -6.12 -10.49 2.78
CA SER A 101 -5.79 -11.64 3.65
C SER A 101 -4.84 -11.28 4.81
N ARG A 102 -4.06 -10.22 4.68
CA ARG A 102 -3.16 -9.70 5.73
C ARG A 102 -3.82 -8.71 6.68
N GLY A 103 -5.09 -8.37 6.44
CA GLY A 103 -5.89 -7.51 7.30
C GLY A 103 -6.05 -6.07 6.80
N ALA A 104 -5.75 -5.79 5.53
CA ALA A 104 -6.19 -4.55 4.90
C ALA A 104 -7.67 -4.61 4.56
N VAL A 105 -8.34 -3.45 4.57
CA VAL A 105 -9.63 -3.27 3.90
C VAL A 105 -9.36 -3.04 2.42
N VAL A 106 -10.07 -3.73 1.53
CA VAL A 106 -10.03 -3.42 0.09
C VAL A 106 -11.34 -2.76 -0.28
N ALA A 107 -11.28 -1.48 -0.64
CA ALA A 107 -12.43 -0.65 -0.97
C ALA A 107 -12.55 -0.43 -2.47
N ASP A 108 -13.77 -0.39 -2.99
CA ASP A 108 -14.09 -0.02 -4.38
C ASP A 108 -14.53 1.44 -4.55
N SER A 109 -14.73 2.13 -3.44
CA SER A 109 -15.20 3.51 -3.36
C SER A 109 -14.71 4.15 -2.06
N ILE A 110 -14.44 5.46 -2.10
CA ILE A 110 -14.07 6.27 -0.93
C ILE A 110 -15.01 7.48 -0.92
N THR A 111 -15.65 7.73 0.23
CA THR A 111 -16.47 8.92 0.45
C THR A 111 -15.82 9.75 1.54
N PHE A 112 -15.63 11.04 1.26
CA PHE A 112 -15.19 11.99 2.27
C PHE A 112 -16.41 12.74 2.78
N PRO A 113 -16.55 12.95 4.09
CA PRO A 113 -17.57 13.85 4.61
C PRO A 113 -17.36 15.24 4.00
N GLU A 114 -18.45 15.95 3.74
CA GLU A 114 -18.38 17.33 3.26
C GLU A 114 -17.57 18.17 4.25
N ALA A 115 -16.62 18.95 3.73
CA ALA A 115 -15.86 19.87 4.55
C ALA A 115 -16.83 20.92 5.09
N ASN A 116 -17.06 20.95 6.41
CA ASN A 116 -17.77 22.04 7.05
C ASN A 116 -17.02 23.34 6.73
N SER A 117 -17.64 24.22 5.95
CA SER A 117 -17.11 25.51 5.50
C SER A 117 -17.10 26.56 6.62
N HIS A 118 -16.79 26.16 7.85
CA HIS A 118 -16.70 27.03 9.03
C HIS A 118 -15.27 27.02 9.57
N LEU A 119 -14.34 27.48 8.74
CA LEU A 119 -13.07 28.07 9.17
C LEU A 119 -12.94 29.42 8.47
#